data_AF-A0A1C6JBN1-F1
#
_entry.id   AF-A0A1C6JBN1-F1
#
_cell.length_a   1.000
_cell.length_b   1.000
_cell.length_c   1.000
_cell.angle_alpha   90.00
_cell.angle_beta   90.00
_cell.angle_gamma   90.00
#
_symmetry.space_group_name_H-M   'P 1'
#
loop_
_entity.id
_entity.type
_entity.pdbx_description
1 polymer ?
#
loop_
_entity_poly.entity_id
_entity_poly.type
_entity_poly.pdbx_seq_one_letter_code
_entity_poly.pdbx_strand_id
1 'polypeptide(L)'
;MKEKADQKIKSLKQEMKEKTSFWQMAYIIFLVFEMIKSTVVQNDLIACIKVPVRVWCRYVEWVIRPSELNIWGEKEYFSTEWSWCLRVMAIIIIVGAVIAGEMFVLKKIEQYRRVWDKYSIRFMVVSLEMIIVSSDVLRRCMPINLVVLFGIINIAVIEIRIYYRRANEIY
;
A
#
# COMPACT_ATOMS: atom_id res chain seq x y z
N MET A 1 3.65 -33.85 -40.54
CA MET A 1 2.66 -34.21 -39.48
C MET A 1 3.03 -33.67 -38.11
N LYS A 2 4.27 -33.78 -37.64
CA LYS A 2 4.72 -33.23 -36.33
C LYS A 2 4.42 -31.73 -36.15
N GLU A 3 4.65 -30.93 -37.19
CA GLU A 3 4.47 -29.47 -37.14
C GLU A 3 3.00 -29.02 -36.90
N LYS A 4 2.03 -29.75 -37.47
CA LYS A 4 0.59 -29.50 -37.23
C LYS A 4 0.15 -29.93 -35.82
N ALA A 5 0.77 -30.98 -35.27
CA ALA A 5 0.51 -31.41 -33.89
C ALA A 5 1.09 -30.40 -32.88
N ASP A 6 2.30 -29.88 -33.13
CA ASP A 6 2.93 -28.88 -32.28
C ASP A 6 2.19 -27.53 -32.29
N GLN A 7 1.67 -27.11 -33.46
CA GLN A 7 0.81 -25.92 -33.55
C GLN A 7 -0.48 -26.08 -32.74
N LYS A 8 -1.10 -27.27 -32.79
CA LYS A 8 -2.33 -27.56 -32.04
C LYS A 8 -2.09 -27.65 -30.54
N ILE A 9 -0.93 -28.17 -30.11
CA ILE A 9 -0.51 -28.15 -28.70
C ILE A 9 -0.27 -26.71 -28.22
N LYS A 10 0.36 -25.85 -29.05
CA LYS A 10 0.55 -24.43 -28.73
C LYS A 10 -0.78 -23.68 -28.58
N SER A 11 -1.74 -23.88 -29.49
CA SER A 11 -3.05 -23.22 -29.41
C SER A 11 -3.84 -23.68 -28.18
N LEU A 12 -3.87 -24.98 -27.89
CA LEU A 12 -4.50 -25.52 -26.68
C LEU A 12 -3.85 -24.99 -25.40
N LYS A 13 -2.52 -24.87 -25.37
CA LYS A 13 -1.79 -24.31 -24.23
C LYS A 13 -2.11 -22.83 -24.02
N GLN A 14 -2.37 -22.10 -25.09
CA GLN A 14 -2.76 -20.70 -25.05
C GLN A 14 -4.22 -20.53 -24.57
N GLU A 15 -5.16 -21.31 -25.12
CA GLU A 15 -6.56 -21.33 -24.63
C GLU A 15 -6.64 -21.69 -23.14
N MET A 16 -5.88 -22.70 -22.70
CA MET A 16 -5.83 -23.08 -21.28
C MET A 16 -5.24 -21.95 -20.41
N LYS A 17 -4.25 -21.21 -20.92
CA LYS A 17 -3.67 -20.06 -20.22
C LYS A 17 -4.66 -18.90 -20.12
N GLU A 18 -5.37 -18.60 -21.20
CA GLU A 18 -6.41 -17.56 -21.25
C GLU A 18 -7.56 -17.90 -20.30
N LYS A 19 -8.08 -19.13 -20.34
CA LYS A 19 -9.12 -19.61 -19.44
C LYS A 19 -8.67 -19.53 -17.98
N THR A 20 -7.44 -19.95 -17.67
CA THR A 20 -6.88 -19.82 -16.31
C THR A 20 -6.79 -18.37 -15.87
N SER A 21 -6.34 -17.46 -16.74
CA SER A 21 -6.25 -16.03 -16.44
C SER A 21 -7.63 -15.41 -16.19
N PHE A 22 -8.64 -15.82 -16.95
CA PHE A 22 -10.03 -15.38 -16.76
C PHE A 22 -10.56 -15.81 -15.38
N TRP A 23 -10.39 -17.08 -15.00
CA TRP A 23 -10.80 -17.57 -13.68
C TRP A 23 -10.04 -16.88 -12.54
N GLN A 24 -8.74 -16.61 -12.71
CA GLN A 24 -7.98 -15.83 -11.72
C GLN A 24 -8.53 -14.41 -11.56
N MET A 25 -8.92 -13.76 -12.67
CA MET A 25 -9.49 -12.41 -12.62
C MET A 25 -10.88 -12.41 -11.97
N ALA A 26 -11.74 -13.36 -12.33
CA ALA A 26 -13.04 -13.54 -11.69
C ALA A 26 -12.90 -13.78 -10.18
N TYR A 27 -11.90 -14.55 -9.76
CA TYR A 27 -11.62 -14.81 -8.35
C TYR A 27 -11.20 -13.56 -7.58
N ILE A 28 -10.30 -12.75 -8.15
CA ILE A 28 -9.92 -11.46 -7.54
C ILE A 28 -11.13 -10.54 -7.41
N ILE A 29 -11.97 -10.47 -8.44
CA ILE A 29 -13.20 -9.66 -8.39
C ILE A 29 -14.11 -10.13 -7.26
N PHE A 30 -14.29 -11.44 -7.11
CA PHE A 30 -15.08 -12.02 -6.02
C PHE A 30 -14.54 -11.64 -4.63
N LEU A 31 -13.22 -11.74 -4.42
CA LEU A 31 -12.57 -11.33 -3.17
C LEU A 31 -12.77 -9.84 -2.86
N VAL A 32 -12.69 -8.98 -3.88
CA VAL A 32 -12.94 -7.55 -3.72
C VAL A 32 -14.40 -7.30 -3.32
N PHE A 33 -15.36 -8.03 -3.89
CA PHE A 33 -16.76 -7.95 -3.45
C PHE A 33 -16.95 -8.42 -2.00
N GLU A 34 -16.26 -9.48 -1.57
CA GLU A 34 -16.27 -9.97 -0.19
C GLU A 34 -15.76 -8.89 0.78
N MET A 35 -14.65 -8.22 0.43
CA MET A 35 -14.11 -7.10 1.21
C MET A 35 -15.07 -5.92 1.28
N ILE A 36 -15.69 -5.56 0.15
CA ILE A 36 -16.68 -4.47 0.11
C ILE A 36 -17.90 -4.83 0.95
N LYS A 37 -18.34 -6.10 1.01
CA LYS A 37 -19.46 -6.49 1.87
C LYS A 37 -19.11 -6.48 3.35
N SER A 38 -17.84 -6.69 3.71
CA SER A 38 -17.41 -6.70 5.11
C SER A 38 -17.40 -5.30 5.70
N THR A 39 -18.40 -4.98 6.52
CA THR A 39 -18.50 -3.71 7.28
C THR A 39 -17.25 -3.47 8.14
N VAL A 40 -16.60 -4.53 8.61
CA VAL A 40 -15.39 -4.48 9.42
C VAL A 40 -14.21 -3.95 8.59
N VAL A 41 -13.98 -4.53 7.41
CA VAL A 41 -12.90 -4.12 6.50
C VAL A 41 -13.16 -2.70 5.98
N GLN A 42 -14.41 -2.34 5.70
CA GLN A 42 -14.76 -0.96 5.33
C GLN A 42 -14.38 0.06 6.41
N ASN A 43 -14.77 -0.19 7.66
CA ASN A 43 -14.49 0.71 8.77
C ASN A 43 -12.99 0.89 9.00
N ASP A 44 -12.23 -0.20 8.90
CA ASP A 44 -10.77 -0.21 8.99
C ASP A 44 -10.13 0.57 7.82
N LEU A 45 -10.62 0.39 6.60
CA LEU A 45 -10.13 1.11 5.42
C LEU A 45 -10.41 2.62 5.53
N ILE A 46 -11.60 2.99 5.99
CA ILE A 46 -11.98 4.38 6.24
C ILE A 46 -11.11 4.98 7.35
N ALA A 47 -10.85 4.24 8.43
CA ALA A 47 -9.95 4.69 9.49
C ALA A 47 -8.52 4.92 8.97
N CYS A 48 -8.03 4.01 8.12
CA CYS A 48 -6.71 4.11 7.49
C CYS A 48 -6.54 5.39 6.65
N ILE A 49 -7.61 5.85 5.99
CA ILE A 49 -7.60 7.08 5.20
C ILE A 49 -7.82 8.32 6.10
N LYS A 50 -8.75 8.24 7.05
CA LYS A 50 -9.11 9.37 7.93
C LYS A 50 -7.94 9.84 8.79
N VAL A 51 -7.10 8.93 9.29
CA VAL A 51 -5.96 9.26 10.15
C VAL A 51 -4.98 10.22 9.46
N PRO A 52 -4.39 9.88 8.29
CA PRO A 52 -3.47 10.79 7.59
C PRO A 52 -4.16 12.08 7.12
N VAL A 53 -5.43 12.03 6.70
CA VAL A 53 -6.19 13.24 6.33
C VAL A 53 -6.32 14.20 7.53
N ARG A 54 -6.60 13.68 8.73
CA ARG A 54 -6.68 14.52 9.94
C ARG A 54 -5.35 15.18 10.28
N VAL A 55 -4.24 14.44 10.13
CA VAL A 55 -2.89 14.98 10.33
C VAL A 55 -2.61 16.08 9.32
N TRP A 56 -2.98 15.88 8.06
CA TRP A 56 -2.84 16.88 7.00
C TRP A 56 -3.66 18.14 7.29
N CYS A 57 -4.93 18.01 7.69
CA CYS A 57 -5.76 19.17 8.06
C CYS A 57 -5.14 19.96 9.23
N ARG A 58 -4.63 19.26 10.25
CA ARG A 58 -3.94 19.91 11.38
C ARG A 58 -2.67 20.63 10.93
N TYR A 59 -1.92 20.04 9.99
CA TYR A 59 -0.74 20.68 9.40
C TYR A 59 -1.12 21.96 8.64
N VAL A 60 -2.16 21.91 7.79
CA VAL A 60 -2.65 23.08 7.05
C VAL A 60 -3.12 24.18 8.01
N GLU A 61 -3.85 23.85 9.08
CA GLU A 61 -4.24 24.81 10.12
C GLU A 61 -3.01 25.47 10.77
N TRP A 62 -1.97 24.69 11.07
CA TRP A 62 -0.72 25.20 11.62
C TRP A 62 0.02 26.12 10.63
N VAL A 63 0.01 25.81 9.33
CA VAL A 63 0.60 26.69 8.30
C VAL A 63 -0.16 28.03 8.23
N ILE A 64 -1.49 28.02 8.32
CA ILE A 64 -2.30 29.26 8.30
C ILE A 64 -2.04 30.11 9.55
N ARG A 65 -1.89 29.48 10.71
CA ARG A 65 -1.63 30.17 11.98
C ARG A 65 -0.59 29.39 12.79
N PRO A 66 0.71 29.68 12.60
CA PRO A 66 1.75 28.97 13.32
C PRO A 66 1.61 29.29 14.81
N SER A 67 1.43 28.22 15.58
CA SER A 67 1.34 28.26 17.03
C SER A 67 2.30 27.22 17.59
N GLU A 68 2.98 27.56 18.66
CA GLU A 68 3.66 26.59 19.51
C GLU A 68 2.65 25.95 20.45
N LEU A 69 2.73 24.63 20.59
CA LEU A 69 2.06 23.92 21.66
C LEU A 69 2.98 24.02 22.88
N ASN A 70 2.55 24.77 23.90
CA ASN A 70 3.28 24.80 25.16
C ASN A 70 3.22 23.41 25.83
N ILE A 71 4.10 23.14 26.79
CA ILE A 71 4.22 21.86 27.53
C ILE A 71 2.89 21.49 28.22
N TRP A 72 2.04 22.49 28.47
CA TRP A 72 0.70 22.38 29.06
C TRP A 72 -0.44 22.23 28.03
N GLY A 73 -0.13 22.19 26.73
CA GLY A 73 -1.09 22.02 25.64
C GLY A 73 -1.83 23.30 25.20
N GLU A 74 -1.46 24.46 25.74
CA GLU A 74 -1.99 25.75 25.31
C GLU A 74 -1.31 26.24 24.02
N LYS A 75 -2.10 26.85 23.12
CA LYS A 75 -1.60 27.39 21.84
C LYS A 75 -1.06 28.80 22.05
N GLU A 76 0.26 28.94 22.06
CA GLU A 76 0.90 30.25 22.02
C GLU A 76 1.18 30.62 20.55
N TYR A 77 0.74 31.81 20.14
CA TYR A 77 0.91 32.27 18.77
C TYR A 77 2.25 33.00 18.62
N PHE A 78 3.02 32.64 17.60
CA PHE A 78 4.25 33.36 17.28
C PHE A 78 3.95 34.81 16.88
N SER A 79 4.88 35.72 17.16
CA SER A 79 4.78 37.11 16.71
C SER A 79 4.74 37.20 15.18
N THR A 80 4.09 38.26 14.67
CA THR A 80 3.78 38.44 13.25
C THR A 80 5.02 38.38 12.35
N GLU A 81 6.18 38.82 12.86
CA GLU A 81 7.46 38.81 12.15
C GLU A 81 8.09 37.42 11.99
N TRP A 82 7.84 36.50 12.92
CA TRP A 82 8.37 35.13 12.83
C TRP A 82 7.40 34.20 12.12
N SER A 83 6.10 34.49 12.19
CA SER A 83 5.05 33.71 11.53
C SER A 83 5.23 33.62 10.02
N TRP A 84 5.68 34.67 9.32
CA TRP A 84 5.82 34.61 7.86
C TRP A 84 7.02 33.74 7.45
N CYS A 85 8.14 33.85 8.16
CA CYS A 85 9.35 33.07 7.92
C CYS A 85 9.09 31.56 8.12
N LEU A 86 8.39 31.18 9.19
CA LEU A 86 7.99 29.80 9.46
C LEU A 86 7.11 29.21 8.36
N ARG A 87 6.16 29.98 7.81
CA ARG A 87 5.30 29.52 6.69
C ARG A 87 6.11 29.23 5.43
N VAL A 88 7.03 30.12 5.07
CA VAL A 88 7.88 29.94 3.89
C VAL A 88 8.77 28.71 4.04
N MET A 89 9.42 28.53 5.20
CA MET A 89 10.21 27.34 5.47
C MET A 89 9.38 26.05 5.43
N ALA A 90 8.18 26.06 6.03
CA ALA A 90 7.29 24.91 6.02
C ALA A 90 6.87 24.50 4.60
N ILE A 91 6.55 25.46 3.73
CA ILE A 91 6.22 25.20 2.33
C ILE A 91 7.43 24.61 1.59
N ILE A 92 8.63 25.17 1.77
CA ILE A 92 9.86 24.65 1.12
C ILE A 92 10.11 23.19 1.54
N ILE A 93 9.96 22.87 2.83
CA ILE A 93 10.14 21.51 3.35
C ILE A 93 9.11 20.55 2.72
N ILE A 94 7.84 20.94 2.65
CA ILE A 94 6.80 20.10 2.03
C ILE A 94 7.07 19.91 0.55
N VAL A 95 7.39 20.97 -0.19
CA VAL A 95 7.72 20.86 -1.62
C VAL A 95 8.91 19.92 -1.83
N GLY A 96 9.97 20.07 -1.04
CA GLY A 96 11.12 19.17 -1.07
C GLY A 96 10.75 17.72 -0.74
N ALA A 97 9.91 17.51 0.28
CA ALA A 97 9.44 16.19 0.69
C ALA A 97 8.52 15.53 -0.36
N VAL A 98 7.67 16.31 -1.05
CA VAL A 98 6.81 15.82 -2.12
C VAL A 98 7.67 15.37 -3.30
N ILE A 99 8.62 16.19 -3.77
CA ILE A 99 9.49 15.84 -4.90
C ILE A 99 10.34 14.61 -4.56
N ALA A 100 10.96 14.59 -3.38
CA ALA A 100 11.76 13.44 -2.93
C ALA A 100 10.90 12.18 -2.75
N GLY A 101 9.69 12.36 -2.21
CA GLY A 101 8.70 11.31 -2.01
C GLY A 101 8.26 10.67 -3.32
N GLU A 102 7.90 11.47 -4.32
CA GLU A 102 7.54 10.96 -5.66
C GLU A 102 8.70 10.17 -6.29
N MET A 103 9.92 10.71 -6.26
CA MET A 103 11.10 10.01 -6.77
C MET A 103 11.36 8.69 -6.05
N PHE A 104 11.18 8.68 -4.72
CA PHE A 104 11.32 7.47 -3.92
C PHE A 104 10.24 6.43 -4.26
N VAL A 105 8.98 6.87 -4.36
CA VAL A 105 7.85 6.02 -4.70
C VAL A 105 8.02 5.43 -6.10
N LEU A 106 8.39 6.23 -7.10
CA LEU A 106 8.65 5.75 -8.46
C LEU A 106 9.76 4.70 -8.48
N LYS A 107 10.87 4.94 -7.77
CA LYS A 107 11.96 3.98 -7.66
C LYS A 107 11.54 2.68 -6.98
N LYS A 108 10.70 2.76 -5.94
CA LYS A 108 10.13 1.58 -5.28
C LYS A 108 9.17 0.85 -6.21
N ILE A 109 8.27 1.54 -6.92
CA ILE A 109 7.35 0.93 -7.89
C ILE A 109 8.12 0.20 -8.99
N GLU A 110 9.19 0.79 -9.51
CA GLU A 110 10.08 0.16 -10.50
C GLU A 110 10.68 -1.16 -9.97
N GLN A 111 11.21 -1.14 -8.73
CA GLN A 111 11.75 -2.34 -8.08
C GLN A 111 10.67 -3.40 -7.86
N TYR A 112 9.50 -2.99 -7.39
CA TYR A 112 8.36 -3.88 -7.19
C TYR A 112 7.91 -4.49 -8.51
N ARG A 113 7.80 -3.70 -9.59
CA ARG A 113 7.43 -4.16 -10.93
C ARG A 113 8.40 -5.22 -11.46
N ARG A 114 9.71 -5.08 -11.22
CA ARG A 114 10.71 -6.08 -11.62
C ARG A 114 10.62 -7.41 -10.87
N VAL A 115 10.09 -7.40 -9.65
CA VAL A 115 9.92 -8.60 -8.81
C VAL A 115 8.48 -9.15 -8.85
N TRP A 116 7.57 -8.41 -9.50
CA TRP A 116 6.16 -8.76 -9.63
C TRP A 116 5.95 -9.96 -10.55
N ASP A 117 6.14 -11.15 -9.97
CA ASP A 117 5.94 -12.44 -10.62
C ASP A 117 4.56 -13.03 -10.29
N LYS A 118 4.15 -14.04 -11.07
CA LYS A 118 2.90 -14.81 -10.86
C LYS A 118 2.75 -15.37 -9.43
N TYR A 119 3.87 -15.65 -8.76
CA TYR A 119 3.89 -16.09 -7.36
C TYR A 119 3.54 -14.96 -6.36
N SER A 120 3.92 -13.72 -6.65
CA SER A 120 3.62 -12.57 -5.78
C SER A 120 2.11 -12.30 -5.74
N ILE A 121 1.45 -12.39 -6.90
CA ILE A 121 -0.01 -12.27 -7.02
C ILE A 121 -0.71 -13.35 -6.21
N ARG A 122 -0.26 -14.61 -6.31
CA ARG A 122 -0.84 -15.72 -5.55
C ARG A 122 -0.69 -15.52 -4.04
N PHE A 123 0.47 -15.07 -3.58
CA PHE A 123 0.70 -14.80 -2.17
C PHE A 123 -0.19 -13.66 -1.65
N MET A 124 -0.34 -12.60 -2.43
CA MET A 124 -1.23 -11.48 -2.08
C MET A 124 -2.68 -11.96 -1.91
N VAL A 125 -3.14 -12.82 -2.81
CA VAL A 125 -4.49 -13.41 -2.77
C VAL A 125 -4.67 -14.29 -1.52
N VAL A 126 -3.72 -15.18 -1.24
CA VAL A 126 -3.78 -16.06 -0.05
C VAL A 126 -3.72 -15.27 1.26
N SER A 127 -2.85 -14.25 1.34
CA SER A 127 -2.78 -13.41 2.53
C SER A 127 -4.07 -12.60 2.76
N LEU A 128 -4.75 -12.19 1.69
CA LEU A 128 -6.04 -11.50 1.77
C LEU A 128 -7.13 -12.44 2.30
N GLU A 129 -7.22 -13.65 1.77
CA GLU A 129 -8.16 -14.69 2.25
C GLU A 129 -7.95 -14.97 3.73
N MET A 130 -6.69 -15.17 4.15
CA MET A 130 -6.35 -15.45 5.54
C MET A 130 -6.80 -14.32 6.47
N ILE A 131 -6.69 -13.06 6.04
CA ILE A 131 -7.12 -11.90 6.83
C ILE A 131 -8.64 -11.80 6.88
N ILE A 132 -9.35 -12.06 5.79
CA ILE A 132 -10.82 -12.06 5.78
C ILE A 132 -11.33 -13.15 6.73
N VAL A 133 -10.82 -14.38 6.60
CA VAL A 133 -11.23 -15.53 7.42
C VAL A 133 -10.84 -15.35 8.89
N SER A 134 -9.64 -14.82 9.17
CA SER A 134 -9.11 -14.68 10.54
C SER A 134 -9.42 -13.32 11.17
N SER A 135 -10.14 -12.44 10.49
CA SER A 135 -10.39 -11.05 10.92
C SER A 135 -10.98 -10.96 12.32
N ASP A 136 -11.97 -11.80 12.63
CA ASP A 136 -12.64 -11.85 13.94
C ASP A 136 -11.70 -12.30 15.07
N VAL A 137 -10.81 -13.25 14.79
CA VAL A 137 -9.83 -13.77 15.76
C VAL A 137 -8.70 -12.76 15.96
N LEU A 138 -8.18 -12.20 14.86
CA LEU A 138 -7.09 -11.22 14.89
C LEU A 138 -7.47 -9.97 15.68
N ARG A 139 -8.72 -9.51 15.60
CA ARG A 139 -9.21 -8.38 16.41
C ARG A 139 -9.25 -8.68 17.91
N ARG A 140 -9.48 -9.94 18.31
CA ARG A 140 -9.39 -10.33 19.72
C ARG A 140 -7.95 -10.38 20.22
N CYS A 141 -7.02 -10.73 19.34
CA CYS A 141 -5.59 -10.80 19.68
C CYS A 141 -4.89 -9.43 19.65
N MET A 142 -5.22 -8.56 18.70
CA MET A 142 -4.56 -7.26 18.52
C MET A 142 -5.54 -6.17 18.04
N PRO A 143 -5.55 -4.98 18.67
CA PRO A 143 -6.36 -3.84 18.23
C PRO A 143 -5.68 -3.07 17.08
N ILE A 144 -5.16 -3.78 16.08
CA ILE A 144 -4.47 -3.21 14.91
C ILE A 144 -5.40 -3.27 13.71
N ASN A 145 -5.39 -2.21 12.90
CA ASN A 145 -6.15 -2.15 11.65
C ASN A 145 -5.71 -3.27 10.69
N LEU A 146 -6.67 -4.12 10.29
CA LEU A 146 -6.41 -5.30 9.46
C LEU A 146 -5.85 -4.94 8.08
N VAL A 147 -6.29 -3.81 7.52
CA VAL A 147 -5.81 -3.30 6.22
C VAL A 147 -4.34 -2.90 6.30
N VAL A 148 -3.96 -2.25 7.40
CA VAL A 148 -2.56 -1.86 7.65
C VAL A 148 -1.69 -3.10 7.83
N LEU A 149 -2.17 -4.07 8.61
CA LEU A 149 -1.46 -5.33 8.83
C LEU A 149 -1.23 -6.09 7.50
N PHE A 150 -2.26 -6.18 6.66
CA PHE A 150 -2.16 -6.77 5.32
C PHE A 150 -1.06 -6.11 4.49
N GLY A 151 -1.05 -4.78 4.46
CA GLY A 151 -0.06 -3.99 3.73
C GLY A 151 1.36 -4.26 4.23
N ILE A 152 1.58 -4.24 5.55
CA ILE A 152 2.88 -4.50 6.16
C ILE A 152 3.40 -5.89 5.80
N ILE A 153 2.57 -6.93 5.93
CA ILE A 153 2.97 -8.32 5.61
C ILE A 153 3.36 -8.43 4.13
N ASN A 154 2.57 -7.86 3.22
CA ASN A 154 2.84 -7.94 1.78
C ASN A 154 4.11 -7.17 1.39
N ILE A 155 4.30 -5.97 1.94
CA ILE A 155 5.53 -5.17 1.73
C ILE A 155 6.75 -5.93 2.25
N ALA A 156 6.69 -6.47 3.48
CA ALA A 156 7.80 -7.19 4.08
C ALA A 156 8.20 -8.43 3.26
N VAL A 157 7.23 -9.20 2.77
CA VAL A 157 7.51 -10.40 1.95
C VAL A 157 8.18 -10.02 0.62
N ILE A 158 7.72 -8.94 -0.02
CA ILE A 158 8.34 -8.47 -1.26
C ILE A 158 9.76 -7.94 -1.00
N GLU A 159 9.97 -7.20 0.09
CA GLU A 159 11.31 -6.72 0.45
C GLU A 159 12.29 -7.85 0.78
N ILE A 160 11.84 -8.87 1.53
CA ILE A 160 12.63 -10.09 1.79
C ILE A 160 13.01 -10.74 0.45
N ARG A 161 12.08 -10.81 -0.51
CA ARG A 161 12.35 -11.41 -1.81
C ARG A 161 13.34 -10.61 -2.65
N ILE A 162 13.23 -9.28 -2.64
CA ILE A 162 14.21 -8.39 -3.28
C ILE A 162 15.59 -8.61 -2.66
N TYR A 163 15.66 -8.76 -1.33
CA TYR A 163 16.91 -9.03 -0.61
C TYR A 163 17.54 -10.36 -1.03
N TYR A 164 16.77 -11.45 -1.04
CA TYR A 164 17.27 -12.77 -1.49
C TYR A 164 17.70 -12.77 -2.96
N ARG A 165 16.93 -12.13 -3.85
CA ARG A 165 17.30 -12.03 -5.28
C ARG A 165 18.62 -11.29 -5.45
N ARG A 166 18.80 -10.17 -4.74
CA ARG A 166 20.04 -9.39 -4.76
C ARG A 166 21.22 -10.18 -4.19
N ALA A 167 21.04 -10.92 -3.11
CA ALA A 167 22.09 -11.76 -2.53
C ALA A 167 22.54 -12.88 -3.49
N ASN A 168 21.60 -13.45 -4.25
CA ASN A 168 21.87 -14.52 -5.20
C ASN A 168 22.40 -14.03 -6.57
N GLU A 169 22.45 -12.71 -6.81
CA GLU A 169 23.11 -12.09 -7.97
C GLU A 169 24.57 -11.69 -7.67
N ILE A 170 24.93 -11.64 -6.37
CA ILE A 170 26.28 -11.28 -5.89
C ILE A 170 27.18 -12.53 -5.75
N TYR A 171 26.59 -13.72 -5.70
CA TYR A 171 27.25 -15.04 -5.71
C TYR A 171 27.13 -15.68 -7.10
#